data_AF-A0A820NPD0-F1
#
_entry.id   AF-A0A820NPD0-F1
#
_cell.length_a   1.000
_cell.length_b   1.000
_cell.length_c   1.000
_cell.angle_alpha   90.00
_cell.angle_beta   90.00
_cell.angle_gamma   90.00
#
_symmetry.space_group_name_H-M   'P 1'
#
loop_
_entity.id
_entity.type
_entity.pdbx_description
1 polymer ?
#
loop_
_entity_poly.entity_id
_entity_poly.type
_entity_poly.pdbx_seq_one_letter_code
_entity_poly.pdbx_strand_id
1 'polypeptide(L)'
;SLSIERIRSILPTLIEQHSVLCTIVRFNPQNNQIEQYIQAATDDIYSFQHSRGISTSELLDRLLTKESIGKFFDFEKGKVLRCHIVQRQDNNNADADGLLYDNDIITLSFHHIEFDNSSLIPFIKAFKQIDLANKQQSILSVPQYIDFAL
;
A
#
# COMPACT_ATOMS: atom_id res chain seq x y z
N SER A 1 11.63 11.94 -6.20
CA SER A 1 10.26 12.00 -5.66
C SER A 1 9.63 10.62 -5.71
N LEU A 2 8.66 10.35 -4.82
CA LEU A 2 7.86 9.12 -4.81
C LEU A 2 6.49 9.46 -5.42
N SER A 3 6.01 8.68 -6.39
CA SER A 3 4.67 8.88 -6.97
C SER A 3 3.64 7.94 -6.36
N ILE A 4 2.37 8.33 -6.45
CA ILE A 4 1.22 7.54 -6.00
C ILE A 4 1.11 6.23 -6.78
N GLU A 5 1.28 6.29 -8.10
CA GLU A 5 1.27 5.12 -8.99
C GLU A 5 2.35 4.13 -8.58
N ARG A 6 3.51 4.66 -8.16
CA ARG A 6 4.62 3.82 -7.74
C ARG A 6 4.34 3.12 -6.43
N ILE A 7 3.75 3.81 -5.44
CA ILE A 7 3.29 3.15 -4.21
C ILE A 7 2.24 2.08 -4.55
N ARG A 8 1.29 2.40 -5.42
CA ARG A 8 0.26 1.45 -5.86
C ARG A 8 0.89 0.22 -6.53
N SER A 9 1.95 0.39 -7.32
CA SER A 9 2.67 -0.71 -7.98
C SER A 9 3.52 -1.56 -7.02
N ILE A 10 3.98 -1.00 -5.91
CA ILE A 10 4.80 -1.72 -4.92
C ILE A 10 3.94 -2.74 -4.16
N LEU A 11 2.68 -2.41 -3.87
CA LEU A 11 1.83 -3.23 -3.00
C LEU A 11 1.59 -4.65 -3.54
N PRO A 12 1.20 -4.88 -4.81
CA PRO A 12 1.04 -6.24 -5.34
C PRO A 12 2.31 -7.07 -5.22
N THR A 13 3.46 -6.53 -5.63
CA THR A 13 4.76 -7.22 -5.53
C THR A 13 5.12 -7.53 -4.08
N LEU A 14 4.84 -6.61 -3.16
CA LEU A 14 5.10 -6.83 -1.75
C LEU A 14 4.21 -7.95 -1.20
N ILE A 15 2.94 -7.99 -1.58
CA ILE A 15 2.02 -9.03 -1.12
C ILE A 15 2.38 -10.39 -1.72
N GLU A 16 2.80 -10.45 -2.98
CA GLU A 16 3.33 -11.67 -3.61
C GLU A 16 4.57 -12.22 -2.87
N GLN A 17 5.48 -11.33 -2.43
CA GLN A 17 6.66 -11.71 -1.65
C GLN A 17 6.33 -12.13 -0.21
N HIS A 18 5.18 -11.72 0.30
CA HIS A 18 4.75 -11.93 1.68
C HIS A 18 3.34 -12.52 1.70
N SER A 19 3.22 -13.79 1.31
CA SER A 19 1.94 -14.50 1.18
C SER A 19 1.08 -14.52 2.46
N VAL A 20 1.66 -14.27 3.62
CA VAL A 20 0.95 -14.06 4.89
C VAL A 20 -0.03 -12.87 4.83
N LEU A 21 0.22 -11.88 3.96
CA LEU A 21 -0.70 -10.77 3.69
C LEU A 21 -1.91 -11.19 2.83
N CYS A 22 -1.94 -12.43 2.34
CA CYS A 22 -3.08 -13.05 1.65
C CYS A 22 -3.87 -13.97 2.59
N THR A 23 -3.72 -13.85 3.91
CA THR A 23 -4.42 -14.73 4.83
C THR A 23 -5.91 -14.46 4.85
N ILE A 24 -6.68 -15.54 4.69
CA ILE A 24 -8.10 -15.63 4.97
C ILE A 24 -8.32 -16.28 6.32
N VAL A 25 -9.26 -15.73 7.10
CA VAL A 25 -9.77 -16.37 8.31
C VAL A 25 -11.28 -16.49 8.20
N ARG A 26 -11.77 -17.72 8.37
CA ARG A 26 -13.20 -18.03 8.29
C ARG A 26 -13.61 -18.99 9.39
N PHE A 27 -14.86 -18.91 9.81
CA PHE A 27 -15.43 -19.89 10.70
C PHE A 27 -16.03 -21.04 9.91
N ASN A 28 -15.62 -22.28 10.22
CA ASN A 28 -16.18 -23.50 9.67
C ASN A 28 -17.27 -24.04 10.62
N PRO A 29 -18.56 -23.99 10.21
CA PRO A 29 -19.65 -24.45 11.06
C PRO A 29 -19.75 -25.98 11.14
N GLN A 30 -19.18 -26.72 10.18
CA GLN A 30 -19.25 -28.19 10.18
C GLN A 30 -18.42 -28.80 11.31
N ASN A 31 -17.26 -28.21 11.63
CA ASN A 31 -16.38 -28.65 12.70
C ASN A 31 -16.34 -27.70 13.91
N ASN A 32 -17.06 -26.57 13.85
CA ASN A 32 -17.09 -25.52 14.88
C ASN A 32 -15.68 -24.96 15.18
N GLN A 33 -14.88 -24.74 14.13
CA GLN A 33 -13.50 -24.25 14.23
C GLN A 33 -13.27 -22.99 13.40
N ILE A 34 -12.33 -22.16 13.84
CA ILE A 34 -11.78 -21.08 13.02
C ILE A 34 -10.66 -21.68 12.19
N GLU A 35 -10.71 -21.44 10.88
CA GLU A 35 -9.74 -21.91 9.92
C GLU A 35 -8.99 -20.73 9.31
N GLN A 36 -7.70 -20.92 9.10
CA GLN A 36 -6.81 -19.95 8.47
C GLN A 36 -6.21 -20.55 7.21
N TYR A 37 -6.22 -19.80 6.12
CA TYR A 37 -5.66 -20.22 4.84
C TYR A 37 -4.92 -19.07 4.17
N ILE A 38 -3.89 -19.40 3.40
CA ILE A 38 -3.24 -18.45 2.50
C ILE A 38 -3.83 -18.65 1.11
N GLN A 39 -4.45 -17.62 0.55
CA GLN A 39 -4.87 -17.64 -0.86
C GLN A 39 -3.79 -17.09 -1.78
N ALA A 40 -3.95 -17.31 -3.09
CA ALA A 40 -3.12 -16.64 -4.08
C ALA A 40 -3.35 -15.11 -4.04
N ALA A 41 -2.31 -14.34 -4.34
CA ALA A 41 -2.45 -12.91 -4.50
C ALA A 41 -3.39 -12.59 -5.68
N THR A 42 -4.38 -11.73 -5.43
CA THR A 42 -5.30 -11.18 -6.45
C THR A 42 -5.39 -9.66 -6.27
N ASP A 43 -5.92 -8.95 -7.25
CA ASP A 43 -6.00 -7.47 -7.20
C ASP A 43 -6.87 -6.93 -6.06
N ASP A 44 -7.75 -7.76 -5.49
CA ASP A 44 -8.70 -7.36 -4.44
C ASP A 44 -8.24 -7.74 -3.01
N ILE A 45 -6.99 -8.17 -2.80
CA ILE A 45 -6.49 -8.57 -1.47
C ILE A 45 -6.08 -7.39 -0.57
N TYR A 46 -6.12 -6.15 -1.08
CA TYR A 46 -5.80 -4.96 -0.29
C TYR A 46 -6.70 -3.80 -0.67
N SER A 47 -6.86 -2.86 0.26
CA SER A 47 -7.55 -1.58 -0.03
C SER A 47 -6.55 -0.50 -0.35
N PHE A 48 -6.76 0.23 -1.45
CA PHE A 48 -6.00 1.43 -1.78
C PHE A 48 -6.92 2.64 -1.82
N GLN A 49 -6.62 3.68 -1.05
CA GLN A 49 -7.35 4.94 -1.09
C GLN A 49 -6.41 6.12 -1.28
N HIS A 50 -6.92 7.15 -1.96
CA HIS A 50 -6.25 8.43 -2.14
C HIS A 50 -7.22 9.55 -1.79
N SER A 51 -6.87 10.36 -0.80
CA SER A 51 -7.59 11.58 -0.42
C SER A 51 -6.75 12.81 -0.74
N ARG A 52 -7.39 13.86 -1.26
CA ARG A 52 -6.77 15.15 -1.62
C ARG A 52 -7.42 16.30 -0.88
N GLY A 53 -6.75 17.45 -0.87
CA GLY A 53 -7.34 18.70 -0.37
C GLY A 53 -7.48 18.74 1.15
N ILE A 54 -6.67 17.99 1.89
CA ILE A 54 -6.68 18.05 3.36
C ILE A 54 -5.91 19.30 3.80
N SER A 55 -6.65 20.36 4.14
CA SER A 55 -6.11 21.68 4.51
C SER A 55 -6.02 21.92 6.02
N THR A 56 -6.80 21.22 6.84
CA THR A 56 -6.82 21.46 8.28
C THR A 56 -6.34 20.26 9.08
N SER A 57 -5.73 20.52 10.24
CA SER A 57 -5.35 19.48 11.20
C SER A 57 -6.56 18.67 11.67
N GLU A 58 -7.70 19.32 11.89
CA GLU A 58 -8.93 18.64 12.30
C GLU A 58 -9.42 17.62 11.25
N LEU A 59 -9.35 17.96 9.96
CA LEU A 59 -9.70 17.02 8.89
C LEU A 59 -8.72 15.85 8.82
N LEU A 60 -7.44 16.13 9.02
CA LEU A 60 -6.42 15.10 9.10
C LEU A 60 -6.65 14.17 10.30
N ASP A 61 -6.89 14.71 11.49
CA ASP A 61 -7.13 13.93 12.71
C ASP A 61 -8.38 13.06 12.58
N ARG A 62 -9.47 13.59 11.99
CA ARG A 62 -10.68 12.83 11.69
C ARG A 62 -10.41 11.69 10.71
N LEU A 63 -9.55 11.91 9.70
CA LEU A 63 -9.18 10.88 8.74
C LEU A 63 -8.35 9.79 9.42
N LEU A 64 -7.31 10.16 10.17
CA LEU A 64 -6.46 9.20 10.89
C LEU A 64 -7.24 8.41 11.96
N THR A 65 -8.19 9.05 12.64
CA THR A 65 -9.11 8.38 13.56
C THR A 65 -10.00 7.37 12.84
N LYS A 66 -10.44 7.66 11.60
CA LYS A 66 -11.18 6.66 10.81
C LYS A 66 -10.31 5.48 10.40
N GLU A 67 -9.05 5.73 10.05
CA GLU A 67 -8.09 4.67 9.72
C GLU A 67 -7.85 3.71 10.91
N SER A 68 -7.85 4.21 12.14
CA SER A 68 -7.62 3.38 13.33
C SER A 68 -8.79 2.47 13.73
N ILE A 69 -10.00 2.69 13.20
CA ILE A 69 -11.20 1.90 13.58
C ILE A 69 -11.30 0.59 12.76
N GLY A 70 -10.43 0.37 11.77
CA GLY A 70 -10.24 -0.96 11.15
C GLY A 70 -11.41 -1.50 10.32
N LYS A 71 -12.41 -0.67 9.96
CA LYS A 71 -13.61 -1.09 9.19
C LYS A 71 -13.33 -1.49 7.74
N PHE A 72 -12.08 -1.52 7.32
CA PHE A 72 -11.66 -1.77 5.95
C PHE A 72 -11.15 -3.20 5.73
N PHE A 73 -11.01 -3.97 6.80
CA PHE A 73 -10.54 -5.35 6.73
C PHE A 73 -11.70 -6.31 6.47
N ASP A 74 -11.47 -7.29 5.61
CA ASP A 74 -12.41 -8.35 5.26
C ASP A 74 -11.64 -9.67 5.24
N PHE A 75 -11.66 -10.38 6.37
CA PHE A 75 -10.89 -11.62 6.58
C PHE A 75 -11.33 -12.74 5.66
N GLU A 76 -12.60 -12.79 5.27
CA GLU A 76 -13.10 -13.83 4.39
C GLU A 76 -12.56 -13.67 2.97
N LYS A 77 -12.19 -12.44 2.59
CA LYS A 77 -11.58 -12.11 1.28
C LYS A 77 -10.06 -11.91 1.34
N GLY A 78 -9.46 -12.06 2.52
CA GLY A 78 -8.03 -11.85 2.73
C GLY A 78 -7.60 -10.39 2.65
N LYS A 79 -8.53 -9.43 2.84
CA LYS A 79 -8.23 -8.00 2.92
C LYS A 79 -7.71 -7.65 4.30
N VAL A 80 -6.43 -7.90 4.55
CA VAL A 80 -5.75 -7.61 5.83
C VAL A 80 -4.79 -6.42 5.78
N LEU A 81 -4.61 -5.84 4.58
CA LEU A 81 -3.76 -4.68 4.33
C LEU A 81 -4.55 -3.54 3.68
N ARG A 82 -4.29 -2.32 4.15
CA ARG A 82 -4.80 -1.09 3.57
C ARG A 82 -3.69 -0.06 3.43
N CYS A 83 -3.66 0.60 2.28
CA CYS A 83 -2.83 1.75 2.02
C CYS A 83 -3.74 2.97 1.75
N HIS A 84 -3.52 4.06 2.47
CA HIS A 84 -4.21 5.31 2.24
C HIS A 84 -3.19 6.44 2.10
N ILE A 85 -3.21 7.11 0.94
CA ILE A 85 -2.41 8.30 0.69
C ILE A 85 -3.27 9.54 0.94
N VAL A 86 -2.77 10.44 1.76
CA VAL A 86 -3.41 11.70 2.12
C VAL A 86 -2.54 12.85 1.63
N GLN A 87 -2.98 13.52 0.57
CA GLN A 87 -2.30 14.71 0.05
C GLN A 87 -2.81 15.98 0.72
N ARG A 88 -1.87 16.79 1.23
CA ARG A 88 -2.20 18.06 1.92
C ARG A 88 -2.31 19.21 0.92
N GLN A 89 -3.26 20.11 1.19
CA GLN A 89 -3.61 21.21 0.27
C GLN A 89 -2.50 22.29 0.17
N ASP A 90 -1.62 22.40 1.15
CA ASP A 90 -0.56 23.42 1.20
C ASP A 90 0.47 23.29 0.04
N ASN A 91 0.40 22.20 -0.72
CA ASN A 91 1.20 21.99 -1.91
C ASN A 91 0.52 22.67 -3.12
N ASN A 92 0.90 23.92 -3.41
CA ASN A 92 0.39 24.70 -4.57
C ASN A 92 0.58 24.03 -5.96
N ASN A 93 1.21 22.85 -6.03
CA ASN A 93 1.46 22.04 -7.23
C ASN A 93 0.94 20.58 -7.10
N ALA A 94 -0.02 20.30 -6.19
CA ALA A 94 -0.45 18.93 -5.87
C ALA A 94 -1.11 18.15 -7.02
N ASP A 95 -1.54 18.82 -8.09
CA ASP A 95 -2.46 18.22 -9.07
C ASP A 95 -1.84 17.72 -10.38
N ALA A 96 -0.60 18.08 -10.73
CA ALA A 96 -0.09 17.79 -12.08
C ALA A 96 0.58 16.41 -12.23
N ASP A 97 1.38 15.98 -11.25
CA ASP A 97 2.39 14.94 -11.50
C ASP A 97 2.19 13.63 -10.71
N GLY A 98 1.15 13.54 -9.87
CA GLY A 98 0.92 12.35 -9.01
C GLY A 98 2.04 12.11 -7.98
N LEU A 99 2.88 13.12 -7.73
CA LEU A 99 4.00 13.07 -6.81
C LEU A 99 3.57 13.37 -5.37
N LEU A 100 4.26 12.72 -4.43
CA LEU A 100 4.18 13.04 -3.01
C LEU A 100 5.22 14.07 -2.61
N TYR A 101 4.81 14.98 -1.75
CA TYR A 101 5.62 16.02 -1.12
C TYR A 101 5.79 15.75 0.38
N ASP A 102 6.69 16.50 1.04
CA ASP A 102 7.11 16.25 2.42
C ASP A 102 5.97 16.27 3.46
N ASN A 103 4.88 17.00 3.16
CA ASN A 103 3.73 17.10 4.04
C ASN A 103 2.63 16.06 3.76
N ASP A 104 2.78 15.26 2.70
CA ASP A 104 1.81 14.21 2.38
C ASP A 104 2.04 12.99 3.29
N ILE A 105 0.95 12.28 3.60
CA ILE A 105 0.97 11.17 4.55
C ILE A 105 0.63 9.87 3.83
N ILE A 106 1.43 8.85 4.07
CA ILE A 106 1.16 7.47 3.66
C ILE A 106 0.78 6.69 4.92
N THR A 107 -0.47 6.27 5.00
CA THR A 107 -0.95 5.39 6.07
C THR A 107 -0.97 3.96 5.56
N LEU A 108 -0.28 3.08 6.28
CA LEU A 108 -0.34 1.64 6.06
C LEU A 108 -0.97 0.99 7.29
N SER A 109 -2.13 0.40 7.10
CA SER A 109 -2.90 -0.25 8.15
C SER A 109 -2.91 -1.75 7.91
N PHE A 110 -2.51 -2.50 8.93
CA PHE A 110 -2.50 -3.96 8.90
C PHE A 110 -3.42 -4.50 9.99
N HIS A 111 -4.05 -5.64 9.74
CA HIS A 111 -4.71 -6.36 10.80
C HIS A 111 -3.71 -7.18 11.62
N HIS A 112 -3.83 -7.13 12.95
CA HIS A 112 -2.91 -7.81 13.87
C HIS A 112 -2.91 -9.34 13.80
N ILE A 113 -3.88 -9.93 13.11
CA ILE A 113 -3.93 -11.38 12.88
C ILE A 113 -2.73 -11.86 12.05
N GLU A 114 -2.21 -11.01 11.15
CA GLU A 114 -1.08 -11.34 10.27
C GLU A 114 0.16 -10.46 10.47
N PHE A 115 0.01 -9.32 11.14
CA PHE A 115 1.08 -8.33 11.24
C PHE A 115 1.27 -7.87 12.68
N ASP A 116 2.48 -8.05 13.19
CA ASP A 116 2.87 -7.56 14.50
C ASP A 116 3.91 -6.43 14.38
N ASN A 117 4.24 -5.82 15.53
CA ASN A 117 5.22 -4.73 15.56
C ASN A 117 6.61 -5.17 15.10
N SER A 118 6.96 -6.45 15.27
CA SER A 118 8.25 -7.00 14.83
C SER A 118 8.35 -7.08 13.30
N SER A 119 7.20 -7.18 12.63
CA SER A 119 7.06 -7.25 11.17
C SER A 119 7.29 -5.90 10.48
N LEU A 120 7.25 -4.78 11.23
CA LEU A 120 7.37 -3.43 10.68
C LEU A 120 8.71 -3.17 9.98
N ILE A 121 9.83 -3.52 10.63
CA ILE A 121 11.16 -3.27 10.07
C ILE A 121 11.39 -4.11 8.78
N PRO A 122 11.11 -5.43 8.77
CA PRO A 122 11.16 -6.23 7.55
C PRO A 122 10.29 -5.67 6.43
N PHE A 123 9.06 -5.26 6.74
CA PHE A 123 8.14 -4.69 5.76
C PHE A 123 8.71 -3.42 5.12
N ILE A 124 9.19 -2.46 5.92
CA ILE A 124 9.76 -1.21 5.41
C ILE A 124 10.99 -1.50 4.53
N LYS A 125 11.80 -2.49 4.89
CA LYS A 125 12.97 -2.90 4.09
C LYS A 125 12.54 -3.46 2.75
N ALA A 126 11.56 -4.37 2.71
CA ALA A 126 11.02 -4.94 1.48
C ALA A 126 10.41 -3.84 0.58
N PHE A 127 9.60 -2.96 1.15
CA PHE A 127 9.02 -1.81 0.44
C PHE A 127 10.09 -0.95 -0.24
N LYS A 128 11.17 -0.61 0.48
CA LYS A 128 12.29 0.17 -0.07
C LYS A 128 13.05 -0.57 -1.17
N GLN A 129 13.22 -1.89 -1.03
CA GLN A 129 13.89 -2.70 -2.06
C GLN A 129 13.08 -2.74 -3.35
N ILE A 130 11.77 -2.95 -3.27
CA ILE A 130 10.87 -2.95 -4.44
C ILE A 130 10.84 -1.55 -5.06
N ASP A 131 10.78 -0.50 -4.23
CA ASP A 131 10.87 0.89 -4.72
C ASP A 131 12.13 1.09 -5.58
N LEU A 132 13.31 0.70 -5.06
CA LEU A 132 14.58 0.83 -5.76
C LEU A 132 14.62 0.00 -7.06
N ALA A 133 14.08 -1.22 -7.05
CA ALA A 133 13.99 -2.07 -8.23
C ALA A 133 13.11 -1.43 -9.33
N ASN A 134 11.93 -0.92 -8.97
CA ASN A 134 11.03 -0.22 -9.90
C ASN A 134 11.69 1.04 -10.47
N LYS A 135 12.52 1.73 -9.67
CA LYS A 135 13.35 2.87 -10.09
C LYS A 135 14.30 2.45 -11.21
N GLN A 136 15.04 1.36 -11.01
CA GLN A 136 16.01 0.85 -11.99
C GLN A 136 15.33 0.36 -13.28
N GLN A 137 14.20 -0.35 -13.17
CA GLN A 137 13.43 -0.78 -14.34
C GLN A 137 12.90 0.42 -15.15
N SER A 138 12.42 1.47 -14.48
CA SER A 138 11.94 2.69 -15.16
C SER A 138 13.06 3.44 -15.90
N ILE A 139 14.31 3.32 -15.47
CA ILE A 139 15.48 3.91 -16.15
C ILE A 139 15.85 3.07 -17.38
N LEU A 140 15.75 1.74 -17.28
CA LEU A 140 16.06 0.82 -18.37
C LEU A 140 14.97 0.77 -19.46
N SER A 141 13.73 1.14 -19.13
CA SER A 141 12.60 1.17 -20.07
C SER A 141 12.49 2.48 -20.86
N VAL A 142 13.34 3.48 -20.59
CA VAL A 142 13.50 4.64 -21.48
C VAL A 142 14.32 4.17 -22.69
N PRO A 143 13.79 4.24 -23.93
CA PRO A 143 14.57 3.93 -25.11
C PRO A 143 15.78 4.86 -25.15
N GLN A 144 16.99 4.31 -24.96
CA GLN A 144 18.20 5.05 -25.27
C GLN A 144 18.24 5.18 -26.79
N TYR A 145 17.91 6.36 -27.30
CA TYR A 145 18.14 6.71 -28.70
C TYR A 145 19.65 6.69 -28.92
N ILE A 146 20.16 5.56 -29.41
CA ILE A 146 21.54 5.45 -29.89
C ILE A 146 21.49 5.83 -31.36
N ASP A 147 21.83 7.08 -31.65
CA ASP A 147 22.04 7.54 -33.01
C ASP A 147 23.34 6.93 -33.53
N PHE A 148 23.23 5.89 -34.36
CA PHE A 148 24.36 5.43 -35.17
C PHE A 148 24.38 6.26 -36.44
N ALA A 149 24.79 7.53 -36.31
CA ALA A 149 25.16 8.33 -37.47
C ALA A 149 26.44 7.74 -38.07
N LEU A 150 26.31 7.09 -39.24
CA LEU A 150 27.41 6.67 -40.12
C LEU A 150 27.88 7.84 -40.99
#